data_AF-A0A2V5JTC6-F1
#
_entry.id   AF-A0A2V5JTC6-F1
#
_cell.length_a   1.000
_cell.length_b   1.000
_cell.length_c   1.000
_cell.angle_alpha   90.00
_cell.angle_beta   90.00
_cell.angle_gamma   90.00
#
_symmetry.space_group_name_H-M   'P 1'
#
loop_
_entity.id
_entity.type
_entity.pdbx_description
1 polymer ?
#
loop_
_entity_poly.entity_id
_entity_poly.type
_entity_poly.pdbx_seq_one_letter_code
_entity_poly.pdbx_strand_id
1 'polypeptide(L)'
;MYSAAWHHVHLYSPRSINIDSNMPSYRFLYERRRIRDARSEDALQLTGSDAPPEGWEVVPSFDAKCLVAYLMALNQSHPVNEVRSVGGAPAAPAPAAGSPAPASPAPAK
;
A
#
# COMPACT_ATOMS: atom_id res chain seq x y z
N MET A 1 0.51 3.11 -11.13
CA MET A 1 -0.80 2.44 -11.25
C MET A 1 -0.63 0.99 -10.88
N TYR A 2 -1.52 0.45 -10.04
CA TYR A 2 -1.50 -0.95 -9.63
C TYR A 2 -2.00 -1.85 -10.78
N SER A 3 -1.30 -2.95 -11.05
CA SER A 3 -1.69 -3.92 -12.08
C SER A 3 -2.60 -5.02 -11.50
N ALA A 4 -3.30 -5.76 -12.36
CA ALA A 4 -4.09 -6.92 -11.93
C ALA A 4 -3.22 -7.96 -11.22
N ALA A 5 -2.05 -8.25 -11.77
CA ALA A 5 -1.08 -9.18 -11.19
C ALA A 5 -0.64 -8.73 -9.78
N TRP A 6 -0.43 -7.43 -9.58
CA TRP A 6 -0.09 -6.88 -8.26
C TRP A 6 -1.22 -7.11 -7.25
N HIS A 7 -2.49 -6.87 -7.64
CA HIS A 7 -3.63 -7.11 -6.77
C HIS A 7 -3.78 -8.58 -6.39
N HIS A 8 -3.54 -9.50 -7.32
CA HIS A 8 -3.60 -10.93 -7.02
C HIS A 8 -2.54 -11.36 -6.00
N VAL A 9 -1.30 -10.90 -6.16
CA VAL A 9 -0.24 -11.17 -5.17
C VAL A 9 -0.57 -10.54 -3.83
N HIS A 10 -1.10 -9.31 -3.82
CA HIS A 10 -1.48 -8.63 -2.58
C HIS A 10 -2.63 -9.31 -1.84
N LEU A 11 -3.65 -9.79 -2.55
CA LEU A 11 -4.74 -10.57 -1.97
C LEU A 11 -4.27 -11.93 -1.44
N TYR A 12 -3.33 -12.58 -2.14
CA TYR A 12 -2.81 -13.88 -1.73
C TYR A 12 -1.87 -13.81 -0.52
N SER A 13 -0.88 -12.91 -0.57
CA SER A 13 0.08 -12.67 0.50
C SER A 13 0.33 -11.17 0.68
N PRO A 14 -0.52 -10.46 1.43
CA PRO A 14 -0.38 -9.00 1.63
C PRO A 14 0.98 -8.61 2.23
N ARG A 15 1.49 -9.44 3.14
CA ARG A 15 2.75 -9.22 3.85
C ARG A 15 3.99 -9.44 2.98
N SER A 16 3.86 -10.08 1.82
CA SER A 16 4.95 -10.18 0.85
C SER A 16 5.25 -8.84 0.17
N ILE A 17 4.26 -7.95 0.07
CA ILE A 17 4.41 -6.61 -0.54
C ILE A 17 4.57 -5.55 0.55
N ASN A 18 3.78 -5.61 1.62
CA ASN A 18 3.85 -4.68 2.74
C ASN A 18 3.88 -5.45 4.06
N ILE A 19 5.06 -5.53 4.68
CA ILE A 19 5.31 -6.35 5.86
C ILE A 19 4.39 -6.00 7.04
N ASP A 20 4.06 -4.72 7.20
CA ASP A 20 3.20 -4.18 8.26
C ASP A 20 1.70 -4.19 7.89
N SER A 21 1.31 -4.90 6.81
CA SER A 21 -0.08 -4.98 6.41
C SER A 21 -0.94 -5.76 7.41
N ASN A 22 -2.01 -5.11 7.88
CA ASN A 22 -3.06 -5.73 8.69
C ASN A 22 -4.13 -6.44 7.83
N MET A 23 -4.01 -6.42 6.50
CA MET A 23 -4.95 -7.13 5.64
C MET A 23 -4.78 -8.66 5.82
N PRO A 24 -5.86 -9.43 6.01
CA PRO A 24 -5.77 -10.89 6.04
C PRO A 24 -5.44 -11.46 4.67
N SER A 25 -4.80 -12.64 4.64
CA SER A 25 -4.49 -13.34 3.41
C SER A 25 -5.74 -14.05 2.85
N TYR A 26 -6.19 -13.66 1.67
CA TYR A 26 -7.36 -14.23 0.99
C TYR A 26 -7.00 -15.48 0.17
N ARG A 27 -6.19 -16.39 0.74
CA ARG A 27 -5.70 -17.59 0.04
C ARG A 27 -6.82 -18.51 -0.44
N PHE A 28 -7.99 -18.47 0.19
CA PHE A 28 -9.17 -19.26 -0.19
C PHE A 28 -9.75 -18.91 -1.57
N LEU A 29 -9.42 -17.72 -2.11
CA LEU A 29 -9.81 -17.33 -3.47
C LEU A 29 -8.87 -17.92 -4.55
N TYR A 30 -7.86 -18.69 -4.16
CA TYR A 30 -6.83 -19.19 -5.06
C TYR A 30 -6.71 -20.69 -4.96
N GLU A 31 -6.54 -21.33 -6.10
CA GLU A 31 -6.36 -22.77 -6.19
C GLU A 31 -4.91 -23.09 -6.44
N ARG A 32 -4.36 -23.99 -5.62
CA ARG A 32 -3.04 -24.56 -5.83
C ARG A 32 -3.18 -25.85 -6.59
N ARG A 33 -2.62 -25.91 -7.80
CA ARG A 33 -2.69 -27.07 -8.70
C ARG A 33 -1.33 -27.44 -9.26
N ARG A 34 -1.16 -28.70 -9.66
CA ARG A 34 0.05 -29.14 -10.36
C ARG A 34 0.09 -28.56 -11.76
N ILE A 35 1.27 -28.11 -12.16
CA ILE A 35 1.54 -27.72 -13.55
C ILE A 35 1.44 -28.99 -14.39
N ARG A 36 0.62 -28.97 -15.45
CA ARG A 36 0.47 -30.10 -16.37
C ARG A 36 1.45 -30.01 -17.52
N ASP A 37 1.25 -29.02 -18.39
CA ASP A 37 2.09 -28.81 -19.58
C ASP A 37 2.98 -27.58 -19.41
N ALA A 38 2.35 -26.41 -19.31
CA ALA A 38 3.01 -25.13 -19.06
C ALA A 38 2.35 -24.41 -17.89
N ARG A 39 3.11 -23.51 -17.27
CA ARG A 39 2.57 -22.60 -16.25
C ARG A 39 1.47 -21.74 -16.87
N SER A 40 0.35 -21.62 -16.18
CA SER A 40 -0.78 -20.80 -16.61
C SER A 40 -0.37 -19.33 -16.69
N GLU A 41 -0.87 -18.62 -17.70
CA GLU A 41 -0.69 -17.17 -17.82
C GLU A 41 -1.23 -16.38 -16.62
N ASP A 42 -2.27 -16.90 -15.98
CA ASP A 42 -2.91 -16.33 -14.79
C ASP A 42 -2.18 -16.73 -13.49
N ALA A 43 -1.14 -17.56 -13.54
CA ALA A 43 -0.49 -18.05 -12.34
C ALA A 43 0.20 -16.91 -11.58
N LEU A 44 0.00 -16.86 -10.26
CA LEU A 44 0.57 -15.81 -9.42
C LEU A 44 2.10 -15.90 -9.39
N GLN A 45 2.76 -14.76 -9.51
CA GLN A 45 4.21 -14.60 -9.38
C GLN A 45 4.57 -14.42 -7.90
N LEU A 46 4.59 -15.54 -7.17
CA LEU A 46 4.92 -15.57 -5.74
C LEU A 46 6.43 -15.78 -5.54
N THR A 47 6.98 -15.16 -4.50
CA THR A 47 8.41 -15.24 -4.14
C THR A 47 8.58 -15.58 -2.66
N GLY A 48 9.77 -16.06 -2.28
CA GLY A 48 10.10 -16.38 -0.89
C GLY A 48 9.23 -17.51 -0.32
N SER A 49 8.83 -17.38 0.95
CA SER A 49 8.09 -18.42 1.69
C SER A 49 6.67 -18.69 1.17
N ASP A 50 6.11 -17.78 0.37
CA ASP A 50 4.79 -17.96 -0.25
C ASP A 50 4.86 -18.63 -1.62
N ALA A 51 6.07 -18.85 -2.17
CA ALA A 51 6.22 -19.53 -3.44
C ALA A 51 5.71 -20.98 -3.36
N PRO A 52 4.92 -21.44 -4.34
CA PRO A 52 4.50 -22.83 -4.39
C PRO A 52 5.73 -23.75 -4.60
N PRO A 53 5.66 -25.00 -4.12
CA PRO A 53 6.71 -25.99 -4.38
C PRO A 53 6.93 -26.22 -5.89
N GLU A 54 8.09 -26.77 -6.26
CA GLU A 54 8.39 -27.09 -7.65
C GLU A 54 7.29 -27.97 -8.29
N GLY A 55 6.91 -27.64 -9.53
CA GLY A 55 5.83 -28.32 -10.25
C GLY A 55 4.41 -27.94 -9.81
N TRP A 56 4.25 -26.96 -8.92
CA TRP A 56 2.95 -26.42 -8.52
C TRP A 56 2.80 -24.95 -8.91
N GLU A 57 1.57 -24.57 -9.22
CA GLU A 57 1.17 -23.20 -9.49
C GLU A 57 -0.04 -22.82 -8.63
N VAL A 58 -0.17 -21.51 -8.39
CA VAL A 58 -1.31 -20.91 -7.72
C VAL A 58 -2.05 -20.06 -8.74
N VAL A 59 -3.32 -20.37 -8.96
CA VAL A 59 -4.14 -19.74 -10.01
C VAL A 59 -5.35 -19.08 -9.35
N PRO A 60 -5.72 -17.85 -9.78
CA PRO A 60 -6.90 -17.16 -9.26
C PRO A 60 -8.16 -17.89 -9.67
N SER A 61 -9.08 -18.07 -8.71
CA SER A 61 -10.44 -18.52 -9.01
C SER A 61 -11.21 -17.44 -9.80
N PHE A 62 -12.39 -17.81 -10.29
CA PHE A 62 -13.30 -16.85 -10.91
C PHE A 62 -13.60 -15.67 -9.98
N ASP A 63 -13.87 -15.94 -8.70
CA ASP A 63 -14.17 -14.91 -7.70
C ASP A 63 -12.98 -13.97 -7.46
N ALA A 64 -11.75 -14.50 -7.45
CA ALA A 64 -10.53 -13.68 -7.35
C ALA A 64 -10.43 -12.71 -8.54
N LYS A 65 -10.68 -13.20 -9.76
CA LYS A 65 -10.63 -12.39 -10.98
C LYS A 65 -11.70 -11.29 -10.96
N CYS A 66 -12.93 -11.63 -10.56
CA CYS A 66 -14.02 -10.67 -10.42
C CYS A 66 -13.72 -9.59 -9.36
N LEU A 67 -13.16 -9.97 -8.22
CA LEU A 67 -12.77 -9.02 -7.18
C LEU A 67 -11.71 -8.05 -7.69
N VAL A 68 -10.67 -8.54 -8.35
CA VAL A 68 -9.63 -7.67 -8.91
C VAL A 68 -10.17 -6.76 -10.01
N ALA A 69 -11.04 -7.28 -10.89
CA ALA A 69 -11.70 -6.47 -11.90
C ALA A 69 -12.54 -5.34 -11.29
N TYR A 70 -13.27 -5.64 -10.20
CA TYR A 70 -14.01 -4.65 -9.44
C TYR A 70 -13.10 -3.56 -8.86
N LEU A 71 -12.01 -3.97 -8.19
CA LEU A 71 -11.04 -3.03 -7.59
C LEU A 71 -10.40 -2.12 -8.65
N MET A 72 -10.11 -2.66 -9.84
CA MET A 72 -9.55 -1.89 -10.95
C MET A 72 -10.55 -0.94 -11.62
N ALA A 73 -11.85 -1.22 -11.53
CA ALA A 73 -12.91 -0.37 -12.08
C ALA A 73 -13.27 0.82 -11.16
N LEU A 74 -12.76 0.84 -9.92
CA LEU A 74 -13.05 1.93 -8.97
C LEU A 74 -12.51 3.26 -9.49
N ASN A 75 -13.41 4.23 -9.66
CA ASN A 75 -13.03 5.57 -10.07
C ASN A 75 -12.35 6.33 -8.92
N GLN A 76 -11.06 6.60 -9.06
CA GLN A 76 -10.27 7.37 -8.10
C GLN A 76 -10.04 8.83 -8.56
N SER A 77 -10.72 9.28 -9.61
CA SER A 77 -10.51 10.61 -10.23
C SER A 77 -11.19 11.76 -9.47
N HIS A 78 -11.78 11.48 -8.30
CA HIS A 78 -12.48 12.48 -7.51
C HIS A 78 -11.47 13.39 -6.77
N PRO A 79 -11.77 14.70 -6.63
CA PRO A 79 -10.91 15.60 -5.87
C PRO A 79 -10.89 15.19 -4.39
N VAL A 80 -9.69 15.07 -3.83
CA VAL A 80 -9.50 14.82 -2.40
C VAL A 80 -9.73 16.13 -1.65
N ASN A 81 -10.60 16.14 -0.64
CA ASN A 81 -10.75 17.28 0.24
C ASN A 81 -9.50 17.41 1.12
N GLU A 82 -8.81 18.55 1.06
CA GLU A 82 -7.64 18.78 1.90
C GLU A 82 -8.06 18.89 3.36
N VAL A 83 -7.87 17.81 4.11
CA VAL A 83 -7.97 17.85 5.57
C VAL A 83 -6.75 18.61 6.06
N ARG A 84 -6.94 19.69 6.82
CA ARG A 84 -5.84 20.41 7.45
C ARG A 84 -5.05 19.45 8.33
N SER A 85 -3.92 18.99 7.82
CA SER A 85 -2.95 18.24 8.60
C SER A 85 -2.46 19.17 9.70
N VAL A 86 -2.93 18.97 10.93
CA VAL A 86 -2.25 19.47 12.12
C VAL A 86 -0.96 18.67 12.17
N GLY A 87 0.07 19.22 11.52
CA GLY A 87 1.41 18.68 11.52
C GLY A 87 1.88 18.58 12.97
N GLY A 88 1.84 17.36 13.50
CA GLY A 88 2.64 16.97 14.64
C GLY A 88 4.09 16.84 14.19
N ALA A 89 4.79 17.98 14.12
CA ALA A 89 6.23 18.01 14.31
C ALA A 89 6.47 18.50 15.74
N PRO A 90 7.05 17.69 16.64
CA PRO A 90 7.58 18.26 17.88
C PRO A 90 8.74 19.15 17.45
N ALA A 91 8.55 20.47 17.52
CA ALA A 91 9.65 21.40 17.44
C ALA A 91 10.60 21.09 18.60
N ALA A 92 11.79 20.63 18.25
CA ALA A 92 12.92 20.47 19.16
C ALA A 92 13.15 21.78 19.96
N PRO A 93 13.63 21.71 21.21
CA PRO A 93 13.75 22.90 22.05
C PRO A 93 14.92 23.78 21.61
N ALA A 94 14.59 25.07 21.43
CA ALA A 94 15.38 26.29 21.62
C ALA A 94 16.66 26.53 20.79
N PRO A 95 16.88 27.81 20.45
CA PRO A 95 18.07 28.47 20.98
C PRO A 95 17.69 29.65 21.87
N ALA A 96 18.38 29.77 23.00
CA ALA A 96 18.26 30.90 23.91
C ALA A 96 18.74 32.19 23.22
N ALA A 97 17.83 33.15 23.03
CA ALA A 97 18.19 34.52 22.70
C ALA A 97 18.38 35.31 24.01
N GLY A 98 19.64 35.49 24.41
CA GLY A 98 20.04 36.50 25.38
C GLY A 98 20.15 37.86 24.69
N SER A 99 19.50 38.86 25.28
CA SER A 99 19.30 40.24 24.82
C SER A 99 20.59 41.04 24.52
N PRO A 100 20.44 42.22 23.89
CA PRO A 100 20.59 43.44 24.69
C PRO A 100 19.41 44.40 24.58
N ALA A 101 19.26 45.19 25.63
CA ALA A 101 18.14 46.08 25.96
C ALA A 101 18.37 47.53 25.42
N PRO A 102 17.62 48.57 25.84
CA PRO A 102 16.50 49.14 25.07
C PRO A 102 16.64 50.66 24.80
N ALA A 103 15.81 51.23 23.91
CA ALA A 103 15.38 52.63 24.01
C ALA A 103 14.14 52.93 23.13
N SER A 104 13.02 53.23 23.80
CA SER A 104 11.83 53.93 23.26
C SER A 104 12.06 55.46 23.27
N PRO A 105 11.12 56.36 22.85
CA PRO A 105 9.76 56.18 22.33
C PRO A 105 9.41 57.02 21.06
N ALA A 106 8.15 56.86 20.61
CA ALA A 106 7.39 57.47 19.49
C ALA A 106 7.16 59.02 19.60
N PRO A 107 6.18 59.70 18.91
CA PRO A 107 5.27 59.34 17.80
C PRO A 107 5.03 60.42 16.69
N ALA A 108 4.29 59.99 15.64
CA ALA A 108 3.22 60.66 14.86
C ALA A 108 3.37 62.08 14.24
N LYS A 109 3.03 62.16 12.95
CA LYS A 109 1.84 62.91 12.46
C LYS A 109 1.26 62.23 11.21
#